data_AF-A0A1V4DGV7-F1
#
_entry.id   AF-A0A1V4DGV7-F1
#
_cell.length_a   1.000
_cell.length_b   1.000
_cell.length_c   1.000
_cell.angle_alpha   90.00
_cell.angle_beta   90.00
_cell.angle_gamma   90.00
#
_symmetry.space_group_name_H-M   'P 1'
#
loop_
_entity.id
_entity.type
_entity.pdbx_description
1 polymer ?
#
loop_
_entity_poly.entity_id
_entity_poly.type
_entity_poly.pdbx_seq_one_letter_code
_entity_poly.pdbx_strand_id
1 'polypeptide(L)'
;MNEVGFIGLVFIGVICFIIFVSMKERRRYRQMIQKRWGKDPSAYHSPNEEYLTEATYYLLSMMNRKDNVNSATWHDLDMFDVFKKINLTYSKYGEDMLYSSLKSVELDSPHHYIVVEEWQDYLGKNNDVREELQYQLNQLGKR
;
A
#
# COMPACT_ATOMS: atom_id res chain seq x y z
N MET A 1 21.22 -35.46 30.49
CA MET A 1 21.31 -34.32 29.56
C MET A 1 21.65 -33.11 30.40
N ASN A 2 22.80 -32.47 30.19
CA ASN A 2 23.23 -31.36 31.05
C ASN A 2 22.26 -30.19 30.91
N GLU A 3 22.05 -29.41 31.98
CA GLU A 3 21.13 -28.24 31.97
C GLU A 3 21.44 -27.29 30.82
N VAL A 4 22.72 -27.06 30.53
CA VAL A 4 23.21 -26.27 29.39
C VAL A 4 22.77 -26.85 28.04
N GLY A 5 22.76 -28.17 27.90
CA GLY A 5 22.31 -28.85 26.69
C GLY A 5 20.79 -28.77 26.49
N PHE A 6 20.01 -28.81 27.58
CA PHE A 6 18.57 -28.59 27.53
C PHE A 6 18.23 -27.14 27.14
N ILE A 7 18.91 -26.16 27.74
CA ILE A 7 18.75 -24.73 27.39
C ILE A 7 19.08 -24.48 25.92
N GLY A 8 20.17 -25.05 25.41
CA GLY A 8 20.54 -24.94 23.99
C GLY A 8 19.48 -25.51 23.05
N LEU A 9 18.89 -26.66 23.40
CA LEU A 9 17.85 -27.31 22.60
C LEU A 9 16.56 -26.48 22.56
N VAL A 10 16.15 -25.91 23.70
CA VAL A 10 15.02 -24.97 23.77
C VAL A 10 15.28 -23.74 22.92
N PHE A 11 16.49 -23.16 22.97
CA PHE A 11 16.83 -21.98 22.18
C PHE A 11 16.78 -22.24 20.68
N ILE A 12 17.31 -23.38 20.21
CA ILE A 12 17.19 -23.81 18.81
C ILE A 12 15.72 -23.99 18.43
N GLY A 13 14.92 -24.61 19.30
CA GLY A 13 13.48 -24.77 19.09
C GLY A 13 12.75 -23.44 18.90
N VAL A 14 13.07 -22.43 19.71
CA VAL A 14 12.51 -21.08 19.58
C VAL A 14 12.92 -20.42 18.27
N ILE A 15 14.19 -20.50 17.87
CA ILE A 15 14.66 -19.95 16.59
C ILE A 15 13.95 -20.62 15.41
N CYS A 16 13.89 -21.95 15.39
CA CYS A 16 13.18 -22.69 14.35
C CYS A 16 11.70 -22.32 14.28
N PHE A 17 11.06 -22.10 15.44
CA PHE A 17 9.67 -21.66 15.51
C PHE A 17 9.47 -20.25 14.92
N ILE A 18 10.33 -19.29 15.25
CA ILE A 18 10.29 -17.92 14.69
C ILE A 18 10.46 -17.96 13.16
N ILE A 19 11.42 -18.73 12.65
CA ILE A 19 11.64 -18.91 11.21
C ILE A 19 10.40 -19.53 10.55
N PHE A 20 9.82 -20.56 11.15
CA PHE A 20 8.62 -21.20 10.63
C PHE A 20 7.43 -20.24 10.54
N VAL A 21 7.18 -19.45 11.59
CA VAL A 21 6.10 -18.45 11.61
C VAL A 21 6.30 -17.40 10.53
N SER A 22 7.49 -16.82 10.42
CA SER A 22 7.81 -15.80 9.42
C SER A 22 7.66 -16.32 7.98
N MET A 23 8.11 -17.55 7.69
CA MET A 23 7.91 -18.18 6.38
C MET A 23 6.42 -18.36 6.05
N LYS A 24 5.62 -18.80 7.02
CA LYS A 24 4.17 -18.99 6.87
C LYS A 24 3.46 -17.68 6.58
N GLU A 25 3.81 -16.62 7.31
CA GLU A 25 3.27 -15.27 7.08
C GLU A 25 3.64 -14.74 5.70
N ARG A 26 4.92 -14.84 5.31
CA ARG A 26 5.37 -14.41 3.97
C ARG A 26 4.59 -15.10 2.87
N ARG A 27 4.39 -16.42 2.97
CA ARG A 27 3.60 -17.19 2.00
C ARG A 27 2.14 -16.75 1.97
N ARG A 28 1.52 -16.53 3.14
CA ARG A 28 0.13 -16.07 3.25
C ARG A 28 -0.05 -14.70 2.60
N TYR A 29 0.86 -13.76 2.85
CA TYR A 29 0.77 -12.41 2.29
C TYR A 29 0.96 -12.40 0.78
N ARG A 30 1.93 -13.15 0.23
CA ARG A 30 2.09 -13.29 -1.23
C ARG A 30 0.83 -13.85 -1.89
N GLN A 31 0.25 -14.89 -1.30
CA GLN A 31 -1.01 -15.46 -1.79
C GLN A 31 -2.16 -14.45 -1.74
N MET A 32 -2.24 -13.64 -0.68
CA MET A 32 -3.23 -12.58 -0.57
C MET A 32 -3.04 -11.51 -1.66
N ILE A 33 -1.80 -11.06 -1.87
CA ILE A 33 -1.44 -10.06 -2.88
C ILE A 33 -1.85 -10.54 -4.27
N GLN A 34 -1.46 -11.77 -4.63
CA GLN A 34 -1.82 -12.40 -5.90
C GLN A 34 -3.33 -12.53 -6.09
N LYS A 35 -4.07 -12.93 -5.04
CA LYS A 35 -5.53 -13.07 -5.10
C LYS A 35 -6.26 -11.74 -5.25
N ARG A 36 -5.73 -10.66 -4.67
CA ARG A 36 -6.33 -9.32 -4.72
C ARG A 36 -5.98 -8.58 -6.00
N TRP A 37 -4.90 -8.96 -6.68
CA TRP A 37 -4.50 -8.33 -7.93
C TRP A 37 -5.61 -8.42 -8.99
N GLY A 38 -5.98 -7.27 -9.57
CA GLY A 38 -7.06 -7.17 -10.55
C GLY A 38 -8.47 -7.46 -10.00
N LYS A 39 -8.64 -7.54 -8.68
CA LYS A 39 -9.94 -7.64 -8.02
C LYS A 39 -10.33 -6.29 -7.44
N ASP A 40 -11.63 -6.08 -7.26
CA ASP A 40 -12.17 -4.88 -6.65
C ASP A 40 -11.63 -4.72 -5.20
N PRO A 41 -10.86 -3.67 -4.90
CA PRO A 41 -10.28 -3.44 -3.57
C PRO A 41 -11.32 -3.10 -2.52
N SER A 42 -12.47 -2.53 -2.92
CA SER A 42 -13.53 -2.09 -2.01
C SER A 42 -14.15 -3.24 -1.21
N ALA A 43 -14.03 -4.47 -1.71
CA ALA A 43 -14.45 -5.68 -1.00
C ALA A 43 -13.57 -6.04 0.21
N TYR A 44 -12.35 -5.49 0.31
CA TYR A 44 -11.35 -5.88 1.31
C TYR A 44 -10.94 -4.75 2.25
N HIS A 45 -11.26 -3.50 1.90
CA HIS A 45 -10.88 -2.34 2.67
C HIS A 45 -11.93 -1.23 2.51
N SER A 46 -12.37 -0.67 3.64
CA SER A 46 -13.30 0.46 3.69
C SER A 46 -12.57 1.67 4.29
N PRO A 47 -11.97 2.53 3.46
CA PRO A 47 -11.29 3.73 3.95
C PRO A 47 -12.29 4.73 4.52
N ASN A 48 -11.83 5.60 5.43
CA ASN A 48 -12.60 6.74 5.92
C ASN A 48 -12.16 8.01 5.18
N GLU A 49 -13.07 8.63 4.44
CA GLU A 49 -12.81 9.83 3.64
C GLU A 49 -12.38 11.04 4.48
N GLU A 50 -12.91 11.17 5.70
CA GLU A 50 -12.58 12.28 6.59
C GLU A 50 -11.09 12.26 6.95
N TYR A 51 -10.59 11.12 7.43
CA TYR A 51 -9.17 10.94 7.75
C TYR A 51 -8.26 11.11 6.53
N LEU A 52 -8.72 10.70 5.34
CA LEU A 52 -7.96 10.89 4.10
C LEU A 52 -7.87 12.37 3.73
N THR A 53 -8.96 13.11 3.91
CA THR A 53 -9.02 14.54 3.62
C THR A 53 -8.11 15.32 4.59
N GLU A 54 -8.09 14.95 5.87
CA GLU A 54 -7.15 15.52 6.85
C GLU A 54 -5.68 15.24 6.47
N ALA A 55 -5.35 13.98 6.15
CA ALA A 55 -4.02 13.59 5.73
C ALA A 55 -3.58 14.33 4.46
N THR A 56 -4.51 14.55 3.52
CA THR A 56 -4.25 15.25 2.27
C THR A 56 -3.79 16.67 2.49
N TYR A 57 -4.45 17.41 3.39
CA TYR A 57 -4.05 18.77 3.70
C TYR A 57 -2.59 18.83 4.18
N TYR A 58 -2.21 17.93 5.08
CA TYR A 58 -0.83 17.83 5.56
C TYR A 58 0.15 17.48 4.43
N LEU A 59 -0.16 16.45 3.65
CA LEU A 59 0.73 15.95 2.58
C LEU A 59 0.94 16.97 1.47
N LEU A 60 -0.12 17.64 1.02
CA LEU A 60 0.00 18.69 -0.01
C LEU A 60 0.79 19.88 0.50
N SER A 61 0.65 20.26 1.78
CA SER A 61 1.47 21.31 2.39
C SER A 61 2.96 20.94 2.40
N MET A 62 3.30 19.69 2.73
CA MET A 62 4.67 19.20 2.72
C MET A 62 5.27 19.14 1.31
N MET A 63 4.46 18.81 0.31
CA MET A 63 4.87 18.75 -1.10
C MET A 63 4.84 20.12 -1.82
N ASN A 64 4.45 21.20 -1.13
CA ASN A 64 4.20 22.51 -1.72
C ASN A 64 3.25 22.45 -2.93
N ARG A 65 2.24 21.59 -2.84
CA ARG A 65 1.20 21.36 -3.85
C ARG A 65 -0.12 21.95 -3.37
N LYS A 66 -1.00 22.26 -4.32
CA LYS A 66 -2.34 22.77 -4.02
C LYS A 66 -3.39 21.69 -4.24
N ASP A 67 -4.41 21.69 -3.40
CA ASP A 67 -5.66 20.98 -3.68
C ASP A 67 -6.39 21.75 -4.79
N ASN A 68 -6.42 21.16 -5.98
CA ASN A 68 -6.97 21.79 -7.17
C ASN A 68 -8.36 21.24 -7.51
N VAL A 69 -8.85 20.23 -6.77
CA VAL A 69 -10.16 19.61 -6.98
C VAL A 69 -11.03 19.89 -5.77
N ASN A 70 -11.85 20.95 -5.89
CA ASN A 70 -12.74 21.36 -4.81
C ASN A 70 -13.74 20.26 -4.41
N SER A 71 -14.33 20.38 -3.23
CA SER A 71 -15.23 19.36 -2.66
C SER A 71 -16.50 19.13 -3.47
N ALA A 72 -17.06 20.17 -4.11
CA ALA A 72 -18.24 20.04 -4.95
C ALA A 72 -17.95 19.18 -6.19
N THR A 73 -16.90 19.52 -6.93
CA THR A 73 -16.45 18.75 -8.10
C THR A 73 -16.09 17.32 -7.71
N TRP A 74 -15.44 17.12 -6.57
CA TRP A 74 -15.09 15.80 -6.07
C TRP A 74 -16.32 14.91 -5.82
N HIS A 75 -17.37 15.52 -5.24
CA HIS A 75 -18.63 14.84 -4.98
C HIS A 75 -19.42 14.57 -6.26
N ASP A 76 -19.53 15.56 -7.15
CA ASP A 76 -20.26 15.44 -8.42
C ASP A 76 -19.71 14.32 -9.34
N LEU A 77 -18.43 14.00 -9.19
CA LEU A 77 -17.74 12.96 -9.97
C LEU A 77 -17.63 11.62 -9.23
N ASP A 78 -18.24 11.49 -8.04
CA ASP A 78 -18.15 10.29 -7.18
C ASP A 78 -16.70 9.83 -6.95
N MET A 79 -15.77 10.78 -6.80
CA MET A 79 -14.33 10.47 -6.80
C MET A 79 -13.89 9.62 -5.61
N PHE A 80 -14.63 9.63 -4.49
CA PHE A 80 -14.36 8.71 -3.39
C PHE A 80 -14.66 7.25 -3.75
N ASP A 81 -15.70 7.00 -4.53
CA ASP A 81 -16.00 5.67 -5.05
C ASP A 81 -14.98 5.23 -6.08
N VAL A 82 -14.53 6.13 -6.94
CA VAL A 82 -13.40 5.89 -7.86
C VAL A 82 -12.16 5.50 -7.07
N PHE A 83 -11.81 6.28 -6.04
CA PHE A 83 -10.69 6.00 -5.15
C PHE A 83 -10.79 4.60 -4.52
N LYS A 84 -11.94 4.24 -3.93
CA LYS A 84 -12.15 2.91 -3.34
C LYS A 84 -11.92 1.77 -4.34
N LYS A 85 -12.26 1.98 -5.62
CA LYS A 85 -12.06 0.98 -6.68
C LYS A 85 -10.62 0.85 -7.18
N ILE A 86 -9.82 1.91 -7.09
CA ILE A 86 -8.42 1.90 -7.57
C ILE A 86 -7.39 1.74 -6.45
N ASN A 87 -7.80 1.85 -5.18
CA ASN A 87 -6.94 1.76 -4.00
C ASN A 87 -6.43 0.33 -3.73
N LEU A 88 -5.44 -0.10 -4.52
CA LEU A 88 -4.67 -1.33 -4.34
C LEU A 88 -3.39 -1.13 -3.50
N THR A 89 -3.34 -0.08 -2.68
CA THR A 89 -2.20 0.20 -1.81
C THR A 89 -2.19 -0.77 -0.63
N TYR A 90 -1.01 -1.00 -0.03
CA TYR A 90 -0.85 -1.92 1.10
C TYR A 90 -0.41 -1.22 2.40
N SER A 91 -0.16 0.09 2.35
CA SER A 91 0.25 0.90 3.49
C SER A 91 -0.68 2.11 3.66
N LYS A 92 -0.81 2.60 4.90
CA LYS A 92 -1.58 3.82 5.19
C LYS A 92 -1.02 5.01 4.42
N TYR A 93 0.30 5.17 4.44
CA TYR A 93 0.97 6.23 3.68
C TYR A 93 0.70 6.15 2.17
N GLY A 94 0.70 4.95 1.58
CA GLY A 94 0.40 4.78 0.15
C GLY A 94 -1.04 5.15 -0.18
N GLU A 95 -1.97 4.86 0.74
CA GLU A 95 -3.37 5.26 0.61
C GLU A 95 -3.55 6.78 0.66
N ASP A 96 -2.93 7.44 1.62
CA ASP A 96 -2.99 8.90 1.75
C ASP A 96 -2.34 9.59 0.54
N MET A 97 -1.22 9.06 0.05
CA MET A 97 -0.56 9.52 -1.18
C MET A 97 -1.45 9.37 -2.41
N LEU A 98 -2.09 8.22 -2.59
CA LEU A 98 -2.99 7.99 -3.72
C LEU A 98 -4.17 8.96 -3.69
N TYR A 99 -4.84 9.09 -2.53
CA TYR A 99 -5.97 10.00 -2.38
C TYR A 99 -5.56 11.46 -2.61
N SER A 100 -4.44 11.89 -2.03
CA SER A 100 -3.89 13.25 -2.22
C SER A 100 -3.55 13.55 -3.68
N SER A 101 -3.03 12.55 -4.41
CA SER A 101 -2.68 12.70 -5.82
C SER A 101 -3.91 12.92 -6.71
N LEU A 102 -5.06 12.32 -6.35
CA LEU A 102 -6.33 12.57 -7.06
C LEU A 102 -6.89 13.97 -6.80
N LYS A 103 -6.60 14.56 -5.63
CA LYS A 103 -6.97 15.94 -5.27
C LYS A 103 -6.06 17.00 -5.86
N SER A 104 -4.80 16.65 -6.14
CA SER A 104 -3.77 17.56 -6.65
C SER A 104 -3.31 17.14 -8.04
N VAL A 105 -4.17 17.36 -9.04
CA VAL A 105 -3.85 17.07 -10.44
C VAL A 105 -2.94 18.17 -11.01
N GLU A 106 -1.74 17.79 -11.45
CA GLU A 106 -0.79 18.67 -12.13
C GLU A 106 -0.90 18.49 -13.65
N LEU A 107 -1.65 19.37 -14.33
CA LEU A 107 -1.88 19.26 -15.78
C LEU A 107 -0.68 19.69 -16.64
N ASP A 108 0.23 20.51 -16.09
CA ASP A 108 1.33 21.15 -16.83
C ASP A 108 2.69 20.47 -16.62
N SER A 109 2.72 19.24 -16.08
CA SER A 109 3.97 18.51 -15.78
C SER A 109 4.12 17.24 -16.62
N PRO A 110 4.56 17.34 -17.89
CA PRO A 110 4.75 16.17 -18.77
C PRO A 110 5.67 15.11 -18.16
N HIS A 111 6.70 15.55 -17.43
CA HIS A 111 7.66 14.66 -16.79
C HIS A 111 7.03 13.79 -15.70
N HIS A 112 6.04 14.29 -14.97
CA HIS A 112 5.37 13.50 -13.93
C HIS A 112 4.61 12.31 -14.53
N TYR A 113 3.85 12.55 -15.61
CA TYR A 113 3.09 11.51 -16.29
C TYR A 113 4.00 10.43 -16.89
N ILE A 114 5.09 10.84 -17.56
CA ILE A 114 6.06 9.91 -18.14
C ILE A 114 6.64 8.98 -17.08
N VAL A 115 7.06 9.52 -15.93
CA VAL A 115 7.62 8.69 -14.85
C VAL A 115 6.58 7.71 -14.30
N VAL A 116 5.33 8.14 -14.13
CA VAL A 116 4.25 7.25 -13.66
C VAL A 116 4.01 6.12 -14.67
N GLU A 117 3.93 6.43 -15.95
CA GLU A 117 3.74 5.43 -17.01
C GLU A 117 4.91 4.44 -17.08
N GLU A 118 6.15 4.91 -16.99
CA GLU A 118 7.34 4.04 -16.95
C GLU A 118 7.29 3.03 -15.80
N TRP A 119 6.94 3.49 -14.59
CA TRP A 119 6.80 2.61 -13.42
C TRP A 119 5.62 1.64 -13.57
N GLN A 120 4.49 2.10 -14.11
CA GLN A 120 3.34 1.24 -14.39
C GLN A 120 3.70 0.14 -15.39
N ASP A 121 4.39 0.49 -16.46
CA ASP A 121 4.85 -0.45 -17.49
C ASP A 121 5.85 -1.47 -16.92
N TYR A 122 6.83 -0.98 -16.16
CA TYR A 122 7.85 -1.83 -15.55
C TYR A 122 7.25 -2.81 -14.56
N LEU A 123 6.39 -2.34 -13.64
CA LEU A 123 5.74 -3.18 -12.63
C LEU A 123 4.62 -4.06 -13.22
N GLY A 124 4.08 -3.69 -14.38
CA GLY A 124 3.18 -4.52 -15.17
C GLY A 124 3.88 -5.71 -15.82
N LYS A 125 5.11 -5.50 -16.32
CA LYS A 125 5.93 -6.53 -16.97
C LYS A 125 6.67 -7.42 -15.95
N ASN A 126 7.03 -6.90 -14.78
CA ASN A 126 7.81 -7.59 -13.75
C ASN A 126 6.97 -7.90 -12.50
N ASN A 127 6.15 -8.96 -12.58
CA ASN A 127 5.21 -9.35 -11.52
C ASN A 127 5.91 -9.71 -10.19
N ASP A 128 7.08 -10.34 -10.24
CA ASP A 128 7.87 -10.74 -9.08
C ASP A 128 8.38 -9.52 -8.29
N VAL A 129 8.88 -8.50 -9.00
CA VAL A 129 9.30 -7.23 -8.40
C VAL A 129 8.11 -6.50 -7.80
N ARG A 130 7.00 -6.43 -8.52
CA ARG A 130 5.76 -5.82 -8.01
C ARG A 130 5.27 -6.50 -6.74
N GLU A 131 5.19 -7.83 -6.74
CA GLU A 131 4.74 -8.59 -5.57
C GLU A 131 5.68 -8.45 -4.37
N GLU A 132 6.99 -8.37 -4.60
CA GLU A 132 7.96 -8.09 -3.53
C GLU A 132 7.74 -6.68 -2.95
N LEU A 133 7.60 -5.66 -3.79
CA LEU A 133 7.30 -4.30 -3.33
C LEU A 133 6.00 -4.24 -2.53
N GLN A 134 4.93 -4.86 -3.03
CA GLN A 134 3.65 -4.94 -2.33
C GLN A 134 3.78 -5.67 -0.99
N TYR A 135 4.60 -6.73 -0.93
CA TYR A 135 4.87 -7.45 0.31
C TYR A 135 5.58 -6.58 1.35
N GLN A 136 6.60 -5.82 0.94
CA GLN A 136 7.33 -4.91 1.81
C GLN A 136 6.43 -3.77 2.30
N LEU A 137 5.65 -3.15 1.42
CA LEU A 137 4.69 -2.10 1.78
C LEU A 137 3.60 -2.61 2.73
N ASN A 138 3.16 -3.86 2.56
CA ASN A 138 2.20 -4.49 3.46
C ASN A 138 2.73 -4.68 4.88
N GLN A 139 4.05 -4.75 5.10
CA GLN A 139 4.62 -4.82 6.45
C GLN A 139 4.41 -3.52 7.24
N LEU A 140 4.23 -2.38 6.56
CA LEU A 140 3.90 -1.11 7.19
C LEU A 140 2.45 -1.07 7.68
N GLY A 141 1.56 -1.80 7.00
CA GLY A 141 0.14 -1.90 7.34
C GLY A 141 -0.66 -0.63 7.02
N LYS A 142 -2.00 -0.78 7.09
CA LYS A 142 -2.99 0.30 6.90
C LYS A 142 -3.57 0.82 8.23
N ARG A 143 -2.80 0.73 9.32
CA ARG A 143 -3.24 1.19 10.64
C ARG A 143 -2.81 2.62 10.89
#